data_AF-A0A1Q7J2Q5-F1
#
_entry.id   AF-A0A1Q7J2Q5-F1
#
_cell.length_a   1.000
_cell.length_b   1.000
_cell.length_c   1.000
_cell.angle_alpha   90.00
_cell.angle_beta   90.00
_cell.angle_gamma   90.00
#
_symmetry.space_group_name_H-M   'P 1'
#
loop_
_entity.id
_entity.type
_entity.pdbx_description
1 polymer ?
#
loop_
_entity_poly.entity_id
_entity_poly.type
_entity_poly.pdbx_seq_one_letter_code
_entity_poly.pdbx_strand_id
1 'polypeptide(L)'
;MMQRKHFILVPGLLAAATIVAVACRDFATPARSVAPRPDFWEVFAACFRMTGGGRIDKPGANMGGAETPTGKNTPDSRDFATFGFQARPTGCHQTTGSGHITWVEHNTAMAVAGGFVLHGDVDTFEEVESEYPPHRPCGRFSGQGSAKRRDGVTEHVFFEVHHACDEGEPGVGLGHDHIRMLICRTSRCEAEGGNADYDRAGFLTGGNLQYHKLTGPGA
;
A
#
# COMPACT_ATOMS: atom_id res chain seq x y z
N MET A 1 -7.09 7.25 -84.36
CA MET A 1 -6.16 6.16 -84.05
C MET A 1 -4.92 6.76 -83.38
N MET A 2 -4.67 6.33 -82.15
CA MET A 2 -3.47 6.44 -81.30
C MET A 2 -2.43 7.56 -81.55
N GLN A 3 -2.45 8.55 -80.65
CA GLN A 3 -1.38 9.00 -79.74
C GLN A 3 0.09 8.74 -80.12
N ARG A 4 0.90 9.80 -80.25
CA ARG A 4 1.81 10.34 -79.19
C ARG A 4 2.87 11.24 -79.82
N LYS A 5 2.99 12.47 -79.32
CA LYS A 5 4.24 13.23 -79.39
C LYS A 5 4.67 13.59 -77.97
N HIS A 6 5.91 13.18 -77.70
CA HIS A 6 6.74 13.44 -76.53
C HIS A 6 6.73 14.91 -76.12
N PHE A 7 6.82 15.19 -74.82
CA PHE A 7 7.55 16.35 -74.33
C PHE A 7 8.24 16.06 -72.99
N ILE A 8 9.53 16.39 -72.99
CA ILE A 8 10.49 16.41 -71.88
C ILE A 8 10.65 17.87 -71.43
N LEU A 9 11.13 18.07 -70.18
CA LEU A 9 11.58 19.29 -69.47
C LEU A 9 10.46 20.08 -68.74
N VAL A 10 10.43 20.09 -67.38
CA VAL A 10 11.24 20.89 -66.41
C VAL A 10 11.01 22.40 -66.65
N PRO A 11 10.73 23.31 -65.68
CA PRO A 11 11.16 23.36 -64.26
C PRO A 11 10.06 23.79 -63.26
N GLY A 12 10.44 23.94 -61.99
CA GLY A 12 9.56 24.20 -60.85
C GLY A 12 8.81 25.53 -60.83
N LEU A 13 7.91 25.64 -59.86
CA LEU A 13 7.38 26.89 -59.35
C LEU A 13 6.77 26.69 -57.95
N LEU A 14 6.99 27.72 -57.16
CA LEU A 14 6.59 27.92 -55.78
C LEU A 14 5.07 27.91 -55.54
N ALA A 15 4.76 27.68 -54.26
CA ALA A 15 3.62 28.20 -53.50
C ALA A 15 2.26 27.51 -53.68
N ALA A 16 1.74 26.97 -52.57
CA ALA A 16 0.56 27.55 -51.93
C ALA A 16 0.35 26.92 -50.55
N ALA A 17 0.19 27.78 -49.55
CA ALA A 17 -0.14 27.43 -48.19
C ALA A 17 -1.53 26.77 -48.11
N THR A 18 -1.61 25.62 -47.46
CA THR A 18 -2.87 25.10 -46.91
C THR A 18 -2.82 25.23 -45.40
N ILE A 19 -3.61 26.18 -44.90
CA ILE A 19 -3.93 26.35 -43.49
C ILE A 19 -4.79 25.14 -43.11
N VAL A 20 -4.20 24.18 -42.41
CA VAL A 20 -4.98 23.14 -41.74
C VAL A 20 -5.29 23.65 -40.35
N ALA A 21 -6.52 24.15 -40.18
CA ALA A 21 -7.07 24.42 -38.86
C ALA A 21 -7.26 23.09 -38.13
N VAL A 22 -6.36 22.77 -37.20
CA VAL A 22 -6.58 21.75 -36.17
C VAL A 22 -6.87 22.49 -34.87
N ALA A 23 -8.13 22.46 -34.47
CA ALA A 23 -8.51 22.75 -33.10
C ALA A 23 -8.00 21.60 -32.21
N CYS A 24 -7.25 21.93 -31.15
CA CYS A 24 -7.53 21.46 -29.80
C CYS A 24 -6.46 21.90 -28.79
N ARG A 25 -6.95 22.70 -27.83
CA ARG A 25 -6.61 22.74 -26.40
C ARG A 25 -5.24 23.31 -26.02
N ASP A 26 -5.33 24.29 -25.14
CA ASP A 26 -4.24 24.86 -24.35
C ASP A 26 -3.28 23.75 -23.93
N PHE A 27 -2.05 23.81 -24.43
CA PHE A 27 -0.96 23.07 -23.83
C PHE A 27 -0.76 23.66 -22.44
N ALA A 28 -1.37 23.02 -21.44
CA ALA A 28 -0.97 23.20 -20.06
C ALA A 28 0.54 23.00 -20.03
N THR A 29 1.27 24.07 -19.73
CA THR A 29 2.69 24.03 -19.39
C THR A 29 2.88 22.85 -18.46
N PRO A 30 3.74 21.86 -18.76
CA PRO A 30 3.96 20.76 -17.84
C PRO A 30 4.39 21.39 -16.53
N ALA A 31 3.56 21.22 -15.49
CA ALA A 31 3.92 21.62 -14.15
C ALA A 31 5.31 21.03 -13.91
N ARG A 32 6.26 21.91 -13.58
CA ARG A 32 7.63 21.55 -13.19
C ARG A 32 7.55 20.27 -12.39
N SER A 33 8.08 19.17 -12.93
CA SER A 33 8.19 17.92 -12.19
C SER A 33 9.06 18.24 -10.99
N VAL A 34 8.41 18.51 -9.85
CA VAL A 34 9.06 18.43 -8.56
C VAL A 34 9.47 16.97 -8.51
N ALA A 35 10.76 16.70 -8.71
CA ALA A 35 11.32 15.39 -8.43
C ALA A 35 10.78 15.01 -7.04
N PRO A 36 10.21 13.79 -6.86
CA PRO A 36 9.86 13.36 -5.52
C PRO A 36 11.11 13.58 -4.68
N ARG A 37 10.98 14.35 -3.59
CA ARG A 37 12.03 14.30 -2.58
C ARG A 37 12.17 12.83 -2.23
N PRO A 38 13.39 12.27 -2.22
CA PRO A 38 13.57 10.97 -1.60
C PRO A 38 13.23 11.19 -0.12
N ASP A 39 12.00 10.89 0.27
CA ASP A 39 11.67 10.68 1.66
C ASP A 39 12.33 9.35 2.02
N PHE A 40 13.51 9.47 2.59
CA PHE A 40 14.11 8.36 3.32
C PHE A 40 13.25 8.22 4.57
N TRP A 41 12.28 7.30 4.55
CA TRP A 41 11.61 6.86 5.76
C TRP A 41 12.70 6.41 6.73
N GLU A 42 13.01 7.23 7.75
CA GLU A 42 14.01 6.87 8.74
C GLU A 42 13.44 5.70 9.55
N VAL A 43 14.01 4.52 9.32
CA VAL A 43 13.69 3.30 10.07
C VAL A 43 14.50 3.34 11.36
N PHE A 44 13.82 3.34 12.50
CA PHE A 44 14.46 3.34 13.80
C PHE A 44 14.30 1.98 14.49
N ALA A 45 15.32 1.59 15.25
CA ALA A 45 15.21 0.41 16.07
C ALA A 45 14.30 0.70 17.28
N ALA A 46 13.16 0.00 17.34
CA ALA A 46 12.09 0.30 18.28
C ALA A 46 12.42 -0.07 19.74
N CYS A 47 11.75 0.59 20.68
CA CYS A 47 11.71 0.22 22.10
C CYS A 47 10.26 0.15 22.65
N PHE A 48 9.36 -0.33 21.81
CA PHE A 48 7.95 -0.54 22.13
C PHE A 48 7.46 -1.83 21.47
N ARG A 49 6.30 -2.33 21.93
CA ARG A 49 5.55 -3.37 21.23
C ARG A 49 4.22 -2.80 20.74
N MET A 50 3.69 -3.40 19.68
CA MET A 50 2.37 -3.12 19.18
C MET A 50 1.49 -4.36 19.35
N THR A 51 0.26 -4.13 19.81
CA THR A 51 -0.80 -5.14 19.77
C THR A 51 -2.00 -4.53 19.11
N GLY A 52 -2.81 -5.32 18.44
CA GLY A 52 -4.03 -4.78 17.90
C GLY A 52 -4.84 -5.81 17.18
N GLY A 53 -6.02 -5.38 16.78
CA GLY A 53 -6.89 -6.18 15.97
C GLY A 53 -8.10 -5.36 15.59
N GLY A 54 -8.67 -5.68 14.45
CA GLY A 54 -9.72 -4.85 13.92
C GLY A 54 -10.17 -5.24 12.54
N ARG A 55 -10.89 -4.29 11.95
CA ARG A 55 -11.43 -4.35 10.61
C ARG A 55 -10.94 -3.11 9.85
N ILE A 56 -10.48 -3.32 8.63
CA ILE A 56 -10.36 -2.27 7.64
C ILE A 56 -11.34 -2.57 6.51
N ASP A 57 -12.14 -1.57 6.17
CA ASP A 57 -12.99 -1.61 4.99
C ASP A 57 -12.20 -1.21 3.74
N LYS A 58 -12.90 -1.14 2.59
CA LYS A 58 -12.46 -0.75 1.22
C LYS A 58 -10.97 -0.38 1.09
N PRO A 59 -10.20 -1.02 0.18
CA PRO A 59 -8.79 -0.71 0.00
C PRO A 59 -8.63 0.79 -0.30
N GLY A 60 -7.90 1.51 0.56
CA GLY A 60 -7.42 2.84 0.22
C GLY A 60 -6.42 2.69 -0.93
N ALA A 61 -6.61 3.42 -2.02
CA ALA A 61 -5.67 3.43 -3.13
C ALA A 61 -4.40 4.18 -2.71
N ASN A 62 -3.49 3.49 -2.02
CA ASN A 62 -2.31 4.06 -1.38
C ASN A 62 -2.69 5.17 -0.38
N MET A 63 -2.14 5.11 0.83
CA MET A 63 -2.35 6.17 1.84
C MET A 63 -1.83 7.55 1.38
N GLY A 64 -1.18 7.63 0.20
CA GLY A 64 -0.75 8.84 -0.51
C GLY A 64 -1.50 9.23 -1.80
N GLY A 65 -2.74 8.77 -2.07
CA GLY A 65 -3.44 9.06 -3.34
C GLY A 65 -4.97 9.26 -3.26
N ALA A 66 -5.40 10.52 -3.07
CA ALA A 66 -6.71 11.12 -3.35
C ALA A 66 -8.02 10.54 -2.74
N GLU A 67 -8.07 9.29 -2.25
CA GLU A 67 -9.22 8.77 -1.51
C GLU A 67 -8.80 8.41 -0.09
N THR A 68 -8.98 9.35 0.85
CA THR A 68 -9.05 9.00 2.28
C THR A 68 -10.18 7.98 2.44
N PRO A 69 -9.93 6.74 2.93
CA PRO A 69 -10.98 5.74 3.09
C PRO A 69 -11.97 6.22 4.15
N THR A 70 -13.01 6.93 3.72
CA THR A 70 -13.99 7.55 4.61
C THR A 70 -15.15 6.58 4.79
N GLY A 71 -14.96 5.64 5.70
CA GLY A 71 -16.07 4.94 6.35
C GLY A 71 -16.20 3.45 6.08
N LYS A 72 -17.18 2.87 6.77
CA LYS A 72 -17.54 1.46 6.69
C LYS A 72 -18.17 1.16 5.34
N ASN A 73 -17.85 0.01 4.76
CA ASN A 73 -18.62 -0.47 3.62
C ASN A 73 -20.07 -0.75 4.02
N THR A 74 -20.95 -0.80 3.02
CA THR A 74 -22.34 -1.20 3.24
C THR A 74 -22.41 -2.58 3.92
N PRO A 75 -23.44 -2.87 4.74
CA PRO A 75 -23.56 -4.16 5.42
C PRO A 75 -23.48 -5.39 4.51
N ASP A 76 -23.93 -5.25 3.26
CA ASP A 76 -23.91 -6.32 2.26
C ASP A 76 -22.53 -6.51 1.58
N SER A 77 -21.62 -5.54 1.74
CA SER A 77 -20.27 -5.65 1.18
C SER A 77 -19.44 -6.68 1.93
N ARG A 78 -18.78 -7.55 1.16
CA ARG A 78 -17.77 -8.49 1.65
C ARG A 78 -16.34 -7.99 1.44
N ASP A 79 -16.16 -6.76 0.98
CA ASP A 79 -14.82 -6.21 0.74
C ASP A 79 -14.25 -5.59 2.02
N PHE A 80 -13.70 -6.41 2.89
CA PHE A 80 -13.02 -5.94 4.09
C PHE A 80 -11.97 -6.98 4.51
N ALA A 81 -10.99 -6.52 5.28
CA ALA A 81 -10.07 -7.41 5.97
C ALA A 81 -10.27 -7.29 7.48
N THR A 82 -10.06 -8.40 8.18
CA THR A 82 -9.99 -8.44 9.64
C THR A 82 -8.66 -9.01 10.07
N PHE A 83 -8.10 -8.51 11.16
CA PHE A 83 -6.79 -8.94 11.61
C PHE A 83 -6.67 -8.90 13.12
N GLY A 84 -5.63 -9.57 13.62
CA GLY A 84 -5.18 -9.48 15.00
C GLY A 84 -3.70 -9.81 15.07
N PHE A 85 -2.95 -9.08 15.90
CA PHE A 85 -1.52 -9.29 16.04
C PHE A 85 -1.00 -8.90 17.42
N GLN A 86 0.14 -9.50 17.75
CA GLN A 86 1.10 -8.97 18.70
C GLN A 86 2.46 -8.94 17.99
N ALA A 87 3.19 -7.85 18.10
CA ALA A 87 4.50 -7.70 17.47
C ALA A 87 5.39 -6.83 18.36
N ARG A 88 6.65 -7.22 18.51
CA ARG A 88 7.63 -6.54 19.36
C ARG A 88 9.04 -6.77 18.84
N PRO A 89 10.00 -5.91 19.19
CA PRO A 89 11.40 -6.26 19.07
C PRO A 89 11.78 -7.30 20.15
N THR A 90 12.80 -8.11 19.87
CA THR A 90 13.35 -9.09 20.82
C THR A 90 14.09 -8.43 21.98
N GLY A 91 14.59 -7.21 21.78
CA GLY A 91 15.13 -6.33 22.80
C GLY A 91 15.06 -4.88 22.32
N CYS A 92 15.13 -3.89 23.22
CA CYS A 92 15.12 -2.50 22.78
C CYS A 92 16.30 -2.20 21.85
N HIS A 93 16.03 -1.41 20.82
CA HIS A 93 16.99 -1.04 19.78
C HIS A 93 17.53 -2.23 18.96
N GLN A 94 16.78 -3.33 18.89
CA GLN A 94 17.02 -4.42 17.93
C GLN A 94 15.94 -4.40 16.85
N THR A 95 16.32 -4.76 15.62
CA THR A 95 15.37 -4.91 14.49
C THR A 95 14.84 -6.33 14.35
N THR A 96 15.40 -7.29 15.09
CA THR A 96 14.84 -8.63 15.21
C THR A 96 13.53 -8.57 15.99
N GLY A 97 12.50 -9.19 15.42
CA GLY A 97 11.13 -9.17 15.91
C GLY A 97 10.72 -10.49 16.56
N SER A 98 9.59 -10.44 17.27
CA SER A 98 8.88 -11.61 17.75
C SER A 98 7.39 -11.28 17.85
N GLY A 99 6.54 -12.26 17.57
CA GLY A 99 5.11 -12.07 17.57
C GLY A 99 4.41 -12.92 16.54
N HIS A 100 3.11 -12.71 16.42
CA HIS A 100 2.26 -13.40 15.46
C HIS A 100 1.22 -12.45 14.91
N ILE A 101 0.83 -12.66 13.66
CA ILE A 101 -0.29 -11.99 13.01
C ILE A 101 -1.24 -13.00 12.40
N THR A 102 -2.53 -12.72 12.53
CA THR A 102 -3.57 -13.33 11.71
C THR A 102 -4.20 -12.24 10.86
N TRP A 103 -4.31 -12.49 9.57
CA TRP A 103 -4.96 -11.60 8.61
C TRP A 103 -5.98 -12.38 7.80
N VAL A 104 -7.21 -11.89 7.72
CA VAL A 104 -8.29 -12.54 6.99
C VAL A 104 -8.85 -11.56 5.97
N GLU A 105 -8.73 -11.94 4.71
CA GLU A 105 -9.27 -11.20 3.57
C GLU A 105 -10.62 -11.78 3.16
N HIS A 106 -11.67 -10.95 3.21
CA HIS A 106 -13.05 -11.37 2.92
C HIS A 106 -13.50 -11.03 1.50
N ASN A 107 -12.75 -10.21 0.77
CA ASN A 107 -13.06 -9.81 -0.60
C ASN A 107 -13.00 -11.01 -1.55
N THR A 108 -14.18 -11.39 -2.03
CA THR A 108 -14.37 -12.54 -2.93
C THR A 108 -14.14 -12.23 -4.40
N ALA A 109 -14.05 -10.94 -4.76
CA ALA A 109 -14.00 -10.49 -6.14
C ALA A 109 -12.58 -10.10 -6.59
N MET A 110 -11.71 -9.64 -5.69
CA MET A 110 -10.42 -9.03 -6.08
C MET A 110 -9.18 -9.51 -5.33
N ALA A 111 -9.31 -10.19 -4.19
CA ALA A 111 -8.14 -10.74 -3.52
C ALA A 111 -7.64 -12.00 -4.23
N VAL A 112 -6.34 -12.30 -4.10
CA VAL A 112 -5.76 -13.59 -4.50
C VAL A 112 -6.72 -14.72 -4.08
N ALA A 113 -7.27 -15.42 -5.08
CA ALA A 113 -8.18 -16.57 -4.91
C ALA A 113 -9.54 -16.32 -4.20
N GLY A 114 -10.06 -15.10 -4.22
CA GLY A 114 -11.37 -14.79 -3.62
C GLY A 114 -11.36 -14.73 -2.08
N GLY A 115 -10.20 -14.40 -1.51
CA GLY A 115 -9.98 -14.25 -0.07
C GLY A 115 -9.12 -15.36 0.51
N PHE A 116 -8.53 -15.08 1.66
CA PHE A 116 -7.59 -15.97 2.32
C PHE A 116 -7.54 -15.73 3.83
N VAL A 117 -6.97 -16.69 4.54
CA VAL A 117 -6.55 -16.56 5.94
C VAL A 117 -5.04 -16.73 5.97
N LEU A 118 -4.32 -15.72 6.42
CA LEU A 118 -2.90 -15.75 6.67
C LEU A 118 -2.64 -15.88 8.17
N HIS A 119 -1.73 -16.78 8.52
CA HIS A 119 -1.05 -16.80 9.81
C HIS A 119 0.43 -16.58 9.58
N GLY A 120 1.02 -15.61 10.28
CA GLY A 120 2.42 -15.23 10.12
C GLY A 120 3.14 -15.11 11.45
N ASP A 121 4.43 -15.43 11.44
CA ASP A 121 5.35 -15.26 12.55
C ASP A 121 6.20 -14.02 12.28
N VAL A 122 6.37 -13.17 13.30
CA VAL A 122 7.12 -11.92 13.17
C VAL A 122 8.61 -12.18 13.39
N ASP A 123 9.41 -11.86 12.38
CA ASP A 123 10.87 -12.03 12.37
C ASP A 123 11.61 -10.69 12.50
N THR A 124 11.00 -9.59 12.05
CA THR A 124 11.54 -8.23 12.17
C THR A 124 10.53 -7.27 12.79
N PHE A 125 11.02 -6.27 13.51
CA PHE A 125 10.20 -5.21 14.08
C PHE A 125 10.99 -3.91 14.15
N GLU A 126 10.39 -2.84 13.65
CA GLU A 126 11.02 -1.53 13.49
C GLU A 126 10.00 -0.42 13.82
N GLU A 127 10.52 0.75 14.16
CA GLU A 127 9.77 1.98 14.32
C GLU A 127 9.83 2.77 13.01
N VAL A 128 8.66 3.20 12.54
CA VAL A 128 8.53 4.12 11.42
C VAL A 128 7.63 5.28 11.83
N GLU A 129 7.83 6.43 11.20
CA GLU A 129 7.01 7.61 11.46
C GLU A 129 5.65 7.49 10.74
N SER A 130 4.57 7.90 11.42
CA SER A 130 3.24 8.00 10.79
C SER A 130 3.29 8.97 9.61
N GLU A 131 2.67 8.60 8.49
CA GLU A 131 2.50 9.48 7.33
C GLU A 131 1.53 10.64 7.65
N TYR A 132 0.79 10.54 8.75
CA TYR A 132 -0.25 11.49 9.15
C TYR A 132 0.19 12.34 10.36
N PRO A 133 -0.02 13.67 10.31
CA PRO A 133 0.14 14.52 11.47
C PRO A 133 -0.92 14.25 12.56
N PRO A 134 -0.56 14.25 13.85
CA PRO A 134 0.79 14.43 14.38
C PRO A 134 1.61 13.15 14.19
N HIS A 135 2.82 13.28 13.64
CA HIS A 135 3.69 12.15 13.31
C HIS A 135 4.06 11.29 14.53
N ARG A 136 3.28 10.23 14.78
CA ARG A 136 3.47 9.30 15.90
C ARG A 136 4.32 8.10 15.49
N PRO A 137 5.00 7.43 16.44
CA PRO A 137 5.70 6.20 16.17
C PRO A 137 4.72 5.08 15.84
N CYS A 138 4.95 4.42 14.71
CA CYS A 138 4.21 3.27 14.23
C CYS A 138 5.12 2.04 14.19
N GLY A 139 4.51 0.86 14.31
CA GLY A 139 5.23 -0.39 14.12
C GLY A 139 5.28 -0.79 12.65
N ARG A 140 6.47 -1.07 12.14
CA ARG A 140 6.69 -1.84 10.91
C ARG A 140 7.19 -3.22 11.30
N PHE A 141 6.61 -4.28 10.77
CA PHE A 141 7.06 -5.64 11.09
C PHE A 141 6.77 -6.62 9.97
N SER A 142 7.61 -7.63 9.85
CA SER A 142 7.55 -8.58 8.75
C SER A 142 7.98 -9.98 9.19
N GLY A 143 7.72 -10.95 8.33
CA GLY A 143 8.20 -12.31 8.52
C GLY A 143 7.57 -13.29 7.55
N GLN A 144 7.79 -14.57 7.83
CA GLN A 144 7.22 -15.66 7.04
C GLN A 144 5.81 -16.02 7.53
N GLY A 145 4.96 -16.46 6.61
CA GLY A 145 3.62 -16.91 6.92
C GLY A 145 3.08 -17.95 5.95
N SER A 146 1.89 -18.45 6.28
CA SER A 146 1.13 -19.36 5.44
C SER A 146 -0.24 -18.74 5.14
N ALA A 147 -0.55 -18.54 3.87
CA ALA A 147 -1.84 -18.04 3.40
C ALA A 147 -2.67 -19.19 2.86
N LYS A 148 -3.77 -19.51 3.54
CA LYS A 148 -4.77 -20.48 3.08
C LYS A 148 -5.86 -19.77 2.30
N ARG A 149 -5.92 -20.05 1.00
CA ARG A 149 -6.93 -19.58 0.06
C ARG A 149 -8.26 -20.31 0.27
N ARG A 150 -9.36 -19.73 -0.21
CA ARG A 150 -10.69 -20.37 -0.12
C ARG A 150 -10.82 -21.66 -0.90
N ASP A 151 -10.08 -21.80 -2.00
CA ASP A 151 -9.99 -23.05 -2.78
C ASP A 151 -9.24 -24.19 -2.04
N GLY A 152 -8.74 -23.91 -0.83
CA GLY A 152 -8.07 -24.88 0.03
C GLY A 152 -6.55 -24.94 -0.17
N VAL A 153 -6.01 -24.23 -1.16
CA VAL A 153 -4.56 -24.16 -1.40
C VAL A 153 -3.90 -23.33 -0.31
N THR A 154 -2.81 -23.85 0.26
CA THR A 154 -1.95 -23.11 1.20
C THR A 154 -0.66 -22.73 0.50
N GLU A 155 -0.31 -21.45 0.53
CA GLU A 155 0.93 -20.91 -0.02
C GLU A 155 1.81 -20.39 1.12
N HIS A 156 3.12 -20.64 1.04
CA HIS A 156 4.10 -19.97 1.90
C HIS A 156 4.39 -18.59 1.31
N VAL A 157 4.34 -17.57 2.15
CA VAL A 157 4.44 -16.17 1.73
C VAL A 157 5.28 -15.37 2.71
N PHE A 158 5.84 -14.28 2.23
CA PHE A 158 6.37 -13.23 3.09
C PHE A 158 5.27 -12.19 3.30
N PHE A 159 5.08 -11.75 4.54
CA PHE A 159 4.18 -10.65 4.86
C PHE A 159 4.98 -9.48 5.41
N GLU A 160 4.46 -8.28 5.18
CA GLU A 160 4.96 -7.07 5.80
C GLU A 160 3.80 -6.17 6.18
N VAL A 161 3.76 -5.77 7.44
CA VAL A 161 2.93 -4.67 7.89
C VAL A 161 3.79 -3.41 7.80
N HIS A 162 3.51 -2.58 6.80
CA HIS A 162 4.32 -1.40 6.50
C HIS A 162 4.19 -0.36 7.63
N HIS A 163 2.95 -0.05 8.03
CA HIS A 163 2.61 0.93 9.07
C HIS A 163 1.47 0.38 9.89
N ALA A 164 1.68 0.07 11.17
CA ALA A 164 0.63 -0.14 12.16
C ALA A 164 0.71 1.00 13.19
N CYS A 165 -0.23 1.94 13.12
CA CYS A 165 -0.18 3.19 13.87
C CYS A 165 -1.33 3.28 14.88
N ASP A 166 -1.00 3.47 16.15
CA ASP A 166 -1.95 3.85 17.20
C ASP A 166 -1.98 5.38 17.30
N GLU A 167 -3.10 5.96 16.87
CA GLU A 167 -3.28 7.41 16.81
C GLU A 167 -4.09 7.96 18.00
N GLY A 168 -4.52 7.09 18.91
CA GLY A 168 -5.21 7.45 20.14
C GLY A 168 -6.75 7.48 20.07
N GLU A 169 -7.33 7.21 21.24
CA GLU A 169 -8.74 6.96 21.58
C GLU A 169 -9.38 5.62 21.13
N PRO A 170 -9.67 4.72 22.09
CA PRO A 170 -10.51 3.56 21.86
C PRO A 170 -11.96 3.95 21.50
N GLY A 171 -12.42 3.53 20.33
CA GLY A 171 -13.83 3.15 20.16
C GLY A 171 -14.89 4.21 19.85
N VAL A 172 -14.57 5.46 19.49
CA VAL A 172 -15.61 6.41 19.04
C VAL A 172 -15.09 7.41 17.98
N GLY A 173 -15.33 7.13 16.70
CA GLY A 173 -15.00 8.04 15.59
C GLY A 173 -14.49 7.31 14.35
N LEU A 174 -14.26 8.04 13.26
CA LEU A 174 -13.39 7.56 12.17
C LEU A 174 -12.02 7.35 12.80
N GLY A 175 -11.70 6.11 13.20
CA GLY A 175 -10.47 5.77 13.89
C GLY A 175 -9.29 6.26 13.09
N HIS A 176 -8.39 7.01 13.72
CA HIS A 176 -7.13 7.43 13.10
C HIS A 176 -6.12 6.28 13.03
N ASP A 177 -6.32 5.24 13.85
CA ASP A 177 -5.58 4.00 13.75
C ASP A 177 -5.66 3.47 12.32
N HIS A 178 -4.51 3.13 11.77
CA HIS A 178 -4.44 2.61 10.42
C HIS A 178 -3.40 1.50 10.31
N ILE A 179 -3.62 0.65 9.33
CA ILE A 179 -2.72 -0.44 9.00
C ILE A 179 -2.58 -0.62 7.49
N ARG A 180 -1.37 -0.93 7.02
CA ARG A 180 -1.08 -1.40 5.65
C ARG A 180 -0.43 -2.77 5.68
N MET A 181 -1.04 -3.74 5.01
CA MET A 181 -0.55 -5.11 4.85
C MET A 181 -0.10 -5.33 3.41
N LEU A 182 1.12 -5.84 3.26
CA LEU A 182 1.70 -6.32 2.02
C LEU A 182 1.93 -7.82 2.13
N ILE A 183 1.64 -8.58 1.07
CA ILE A 183 2.03 -9.99 0.96
C ILE A 183 2.74 -10.19 -0.38
N CYS A 184 3.88 -10.87 -0.31
CA CYS A 184 4.76 -11.10 -1.44
C CYS A 184 5.15 -12.59 -1.49
N ARG A 185 5.25 -13.16 -2.69
CA ARG A 185 5.78 -14.53 -2.90
C ARG A 185 7.30 -14.64 -2.84
N THR A 186 8.00 -13.52 -2.85
CA THR A 186 9.44 -13.44 -2.66
C THR A 186 9.79 -13.42 -1.18
N SER A 187 11.08 -13.57 -0.84
CA SER A 187 11.55 -13.57 0.55
C SER A 187 11.47 -12.21 1.27
N ARG A 188 11.01 -11.16 0.57
CA ARG A 188 10.76 -9.81 1.08
C ARG A 188 9.78 -9.07 0.15
N CYS A 189 9.13 -8.04 0.65
CA CYS A 189 8.45 -7.05 -0.19
C CYS A 189 9.43 -5.95 -0.63
N GLU A 190 9.25 -5.44 -1.84
CA GLU A 190 9.95 -4.25 -2.33
C GLU A 190 9.37 -2.98 -1.69
N ALA A 191 10.14 -1.89 -1.72
CA ALA A 191 9.69 -0.60 -1.22
C ALA A 191 8.36 -0.21 -1.86
N GLU A 192 7.44 0.32 -1.03
CA GLU A 192 6.09 0.70 -1.43
C GLU A 192 5.22 -0.42 -2.03
N GLY A 193 5.62 -1.69 -1.87
CA GLY A 193 4.84 -2.83 -2.37
C GLY A 193 4.98 -3.09 -3.87
N GLY A 194 6.07 -2.66 -4.51
CA GLY A 194 6.29 -2.79 -5.97
C GLY A 194 6.15 -4.22 -6.53
N ASN A 195 6.36 -5.25 -5.71
CA ASN A 195 6.22 -6.66 -6.05
C ASN A 195 5.13 -7.39 -5.22
N ALA A 196 4.27 -6.65 -4.53
CA ALA A 196 3.25 -7.24 -3.66
C ALA A 196 2.13 -7.90 -4.48
N ASP A 197 1.87 -9.18 -4.22
CA ASP A 197 0.70 -9.89 -4.75
C ASP A 197 -0.60 -9.42 -4.06
N TYR A 198 -0.46 -8.82 -2.87
CA TYR A 198 -1.54 -8.25 -2.09
C TYR A 198 -1.05 -6.98 -1.39
N ASP A 199 -1.80 -5.90 -1.53
CA ASP A 199 -1.62 -4.66 -0.78
C ASP A 199 -2.99 -4.17 -0.32
N ARG A 200 -3.14 -4.02 0.99
CA ARG A 200 -4.32 -3.39 1.57
C ARG A 200 -3.92 -2.44 2.68
N ALA A 201 -4.29 -1.18 2.50
CA ALA A 201 -4.19 -0.14 3.52
C ALA A 201 -5.57 0.40 3.90
N GLY A 202 -5.72 0.87 5.14
CA GLY A 202 -6.88 1.64 5.55
C GLY A 202 -6.91 2.01 7.02
N PHE A 203 -7.80 2.96 7.34
CA PHE A 203 -8.19 3.28 8.71
C PHE A 203 -9.05 2.17 9.31
N LEU A 204 -8.87 1.91 10.60
CA LEU A 204 -9.66 0.92 11.32
C LEU A 204 -11.11 1.41 11.42
N THR A 205 -12.01 0.61 10.87
CA THR A 205 -13.45 0.82 10.99
C THR A 205 -14.05 0.05 12.18
N GLY A 206 -13.26 -0.79 12.82
CA GLY A 206 -13.59 -1.45 14.08
C GLY A 206 -12.36 -2.08 14.71
N GLY A 207 -12.41 -2.30 16.03
CA GLY A 207 -11.24 -2.69 16.82
C GLY A 207 -10.33 -1.50 17.12
N ASN A 208 -9.09 -1.77 17.53
CA ASN A 208 -8.07 -0.76 17.79
C ASN A 208 -6.66 -1.32 17.75
N LEU A 209 -5.69 -0.43 17.56
CA LEU A 209 -4.27 -0.66 17.77
C LEU A 209 -3.87 -0.11 19.14
N GLN A 210 -2.81 -0.67 19.72
CA GLN A 210 -2.28 -0.24 21.01
C GLN A 210 -0.76 -0.27 20.99
N TYR A 211 -0.20 0.90 21.27
CA TYR A 211 1.20 1.11 21.55
C TYR A 211 1.50 0.79 23.02
N HIS A 212 2.54 -0.01 23.28
CA HIS A 212 3.02 -0.28 24.63
C HIS A 212 4.53 -0.06 24.69
N LYS A 213 4.95 0.94 25.47
CA LYS A 213 6.37 1.12 25.78
C LYS A 213 6.92 -0.11 26.49
N LEU A 214 8.10 -0.59 26.07
CA LEU A 214 8.77 -1.65 26.80
C LEU A 214 9.31 -1.07 28.13
N THR A 215 9.03 -1.76 29.23
CA THR A 215 9.52 -1.39 30.57
C THR A 215 10.09 -2.64 31.26
N GLY A 216 11.18 -2.47 32.02
CA GLY A 216 11.84 -3.55 32.76
C GLY A 216 13.25 -3.89 32.26
N PRO A 217 13.93 -4.90 32.85
CA PRO A 217 15.31 -5.25 32.50
C PRO A 217 15.39 -5.76 31.05
N GLY A 218 16.19 -5.09 30.21
CA GLY A 218 16.29 -5.35 28.77
C GLY A 218 15.44 -4.40 27.90
N ALA A 219 14.79 -3.40 28.51
CA ALA A 219 14.50 -2.12 27.87
C ALA A 219 15.74 -1.21 27.86
#